data_AF-A0A2M8F1S4-F1
#
_entry.id   AF-A0A2M8F1S4-F1
#
_cell.length_a   1.000
_cell.length_b   1.000
_cell.length_c   1.000
_cell.angle_alpha   90.00
_cell.angle_beta   90.00
_cell.angle_gamma   90.00
#
_symmetry.space_group_name_H-M   'P 1'
#
loop_
_entity.id
_entity.type
_entity.pdbx_description
1 polymer ?
#
loop_
_entity_poly.entity_id
_entity_poly.type
_entity_poly.pdbx_seq_one_letter_code
_entity_poly.pdbx_strand_id
1 'polypeptide(L)' 'MELSQFFNLFNSEEAIRWCFKIIAIFLSIFYLLYSVVVKKQVAIMDKALTDRFNQFIFLVCSLQITAALILLIFSIFLV' A
#
# COMPACT_ATOMS: atom_id res chain seq x y z
N MET A 1 1.42 -20.50 -31.78
CA MET A 1 2.27 -20.41 -30.58
C MET A 1 2.04 -21.69 -29.80
N GLU A 2 3.08 -22.51 -29.62
CA GLU A 2 2.92 -23.76 -28.87
C GLU A 2 2.60 -23.45 -27.40
N LEU A 3 1.74 -24.25 -26.78
CA LEU A 3 1.36 -24.11 -25.36
C LEU A 3 2.60 -24.15 -24.44
N SER A 4 3.63 -24.91 -24.86
CA SER A 4 4.96 -24.99 -24.24
C SER A 4 5.69 -23.64 -24.21
N GLN A 5 5.56 -22.82 -25.26
CA GLN A 5 6.17 -21.49 -25.34
C GLN A 5 5.44 -20.48 -24.44
N PHE A 6 4.12 -20.60 -24.29
CA PHE A 6 3.35 -19.77 -23.36
C PHE A 6 3.73 -20.06 -21.90
N PHE A 7 3.88 -21.34 -21.53
CA PHE A 7 4.36 -21.70 -20.19
C PHE A 7 5.82 -21.32 -19.94
N ASN A 8 6.71 -21.44 -20.93
CA ASN A 8 8.10 -20.98 -20.80
C ASN A 8 8.23 -19.45 -20.65
N LEU A 9 7.29 -18.66 -21.19
CA LEU A 9 7.27 -17.21 -20.98
C LEU A 9 6.99 -16.87 -19.51
N PHE A 10 6.08 -17.59 -18.86
CA PHE A 10 5.76 -17.46 -17.43
C PHE A 10 6.79 -18.11 -16.49
N ASN A 11 7.55 -19.08 -16.98
CA ASN A 11 8.63 -19.74 -16.23
C ASN A 11 9.96 -18.97 -16.26
N SER A 12 10.00 -17.82 -16.95
CA SER A 12 11.15 -16.93 -16.87
C SER A 12 11.18 -16.27 -15.49
N GLU A 13 12.34 -16.30 -14.81
CA GLU A 13 12.52 -15.60 -13.52
C GLU A 13 12.07 -14.13 -13.59
N GLU A 14 12.20 -13.52 -14.77
CA GLU A 14 11.76 -12.15 -15.05
C GLU A 14 10.24 -11.99 -14.95
N ALA A 15 9.45 -12.90 -15.53
CA ALA A 15 7.98 -12.83 -15.44
C ALA A 15 7.49 -12.91 -13.99
N ILE A 16 8.14 -13.73 -13.17
CA ILE A 16 7.85 -13.84 -11.73
C ILE A 16 8.18 -12.52 -11.02
N ARG A 17 9.34 -11.91 -11.27
CA ARG A 17 9.72 -10.60 -10.70
C ARG A 17 8.72 -9.51 -11.06
N TRP A 18 8.32 -9.43 -12.34
CA TRP A 18 7.31 -8.47 -12.80
C TRP A 18 5.97 -8.67 -12.10
N CYS A 19 5.52 -9.92 -11.93
CA CYS A 19 4.29 -10.23 -11.21
C CYS A 19 4.36 -9.77 -9.74
N PHE A 20 5.44 -10.09 -9.02
CA PHE A 20 5.64 -9.63 -7.64
C PHE A 20 5.66 -8.11 -7.53
N LYS A 21 6.34 -7.42 -8.45
CA LYS A 21 6.38 -5.96 -8.48
C LYS A 21 4.99 -5.36 -8.65
N ILE A 22 4.21 -5.86 -9.60
CA ILE A 22 2.84 -5.39 -9.84
C ILE A 22 1.99 -5.59 -8.58
N ILE A 23 2.04 -6.77 -7.96
CA ILE A 23 1.28 -7.08 -6.73
C ILE A 23 1.71 -6.15 -5.59
N ALA A 24 3.01 -5.94 -5.38
CA ALA A 24 3.53 -5.06 -4.34
C ALA A 24 3.06 -3.61 -4.52
N ILE A 25 3.10 -3.11 -5.76
CA ILE A 25 2.57 -1.78 -6.09
C ILE A 25 1.07 -1.71 -5.77
N PHE A 26 0.26 -2.67 -6.22
CA PHE A 26 -1.17 -2.69 -5.90
C PHE A 26 -1.42 -2.69 -4.38
N LEU A 27 -0.76 -3.56 -3.63
CA LEU A 27 -0.91 -3.63 -2.17
C LEU A 27 -0.52 -2.32 -1.48
N SER A 28 0.57 -1.68 -1.92
CA SER A 28 1.02 -0.41 -1.36
C SER A 28 0.03 0.74 -1.63
N ILE A 29 -0.58 0.78 -2.82
CA ILE A 29 -1.63 1.74 -3.16
C ILE A 29 -2.86 1.51 -2.28
N PHE A 30 -3.32 0.26 -2.14
CA PHE A 30 -4.45 -0.07 -1.27
C PHE A 30 -4.18 0.32 0.18
N TYR A 31 -2.97 0.05 0.68
CA TYR A 31 -2.58 0.39 2.04
C TYR A 31 -2.53 1.92 2.27
N LEU A 32 -2.06 2.68 1.27
CA LEU A 32 -2.08 4.14 1.31
C LEU A 32 -3.51 4.69 1.36
N LEU A 33 -4.40 4.21 0.47
CA LEU A 33 -5.80 4.62 0.45
C LEU A 33 -6.49 4.29 1.78
N TYR A 34 -6.28 3.09 2.30
CA TYR A 34 -6.79 2.68 3.62
C TYR A 34 -6.32 3.62 4.73
N SER A 35 -5.02 3.93 4.78
CA SER A 35 -4.44 4.83 5.79
C SER A 35 -5.05 6.23 5.74
N VAL A 36 -5.33 6.75 4.54
CA VAL A 36 -6.00 8.05 4.34
C VAL A 36 -7.45 8.00 4.83
N VAL A 37 -8.19 6.93 4.52
CA VAL A 37 -9.57 6.75 4.97
C VAL A 37 -9.64 6.71 6.51
N VAL A 38 -8.75 5.95 7.15
CA VAL A 38 -8.67 5.88 8.62
C VAL A 38 -8.40 7.26 9.21
N LYS A 39 -7.43 8.02 8.68
CA LYS A 39 -7.16 9.38 9.15
C LYS A 39 -8.41 10.29 9.05
N LYS A 40 -9.17 10.16 7.96
CA LYS A 40 -10.41 10.93 7.77
C LYS A 40 -11.49 10.53 8.78
N GLN A 41 -11.61 9.23 9.09
CA GLN A 41 -12.53 8.75 10.12
C GLN A 41 -12.14 9.25 11.51
N VAL A 42 -10.85 9.24 11.85
CA VAL A 42 -10.34 9.80 13.11
C VAL A 42 -10.64 11.30 13.22
N ALA A 43 -10.49 12.06 12.13
CA ALA A 43 -10.83 13.48 12.11
C ALA A 43 -12.34 13.75 12.29
N ILE A 44 -13.21 12.84 11.85
CA ILE A 44 -14.66 12.92 12.11
C ILE A 44 -14.94 12.57 13.57
N MET A 45 -14.30 11.52 14.09
CA MET A 45 -14.43 11.10 15.49
C MET A 45 -13.99 12.22 16.45
N ASP A 46 -12.90 12.93 16.13
CA ASP A 46 -12.41 14.04 16.93
C ASP A 46 -13.40 15.19 17.08
N LYS A 47 -14.20 15.44 16.04
CA LYS A 47 -15.28 16.43 16.07
C LYS A 47 -16.51 15.96 16.84
N ALA A 48 -16.75 14.65 16.90
CA ALA A 48 -17.93 14.06 17.53
C ALA A 48 -17.72 13.77 19.02
N LEU A 49 -16.51 13.36 19.41
CA LEU A 49 -16.10 13.04 20.77
C LEU A 49 -14.80 13.79 21.05
N THR A 50 -14.88 14.90 21.78
CA THR A 50 -13.70 15.68 22.16
C THR A 50 -12.92 14.92 23.23
N ASP A 51 -11.90 14.16 22.82
CA ASP A 51 -11.04 13.36 23.69
C ASP A 51 -9.56 13.74 23.48
N ARG A 52 -8.80 13.85 24.57
CA ARG A 52 -7.35 14.12 24.54
C ARG A 52 -6.57 13.00 23.83
N PHE A 53 -7.08 11.77 23.82
CA PHE A 53 -6.44 10.66 23.09
C PHE A 53 -6.54 10.81 21.56
N ASN A 54 -7.47 11.60 21.04
CA ASN A 54 -7.62 11.77 19.59
C ASN A 54 -6.39 12.40 18.93
N GLN A 55 -5.69 13.30 19.63
CA GLN A 55 -4.45 13.88 19.12
C GLN A 55 -3.36 12.82 18.91
N PHE A 56 -3.25 11.86 19.82
CA PHE A 56 -2.31 10.76 19.69
C PHE A 56 -2.67 9.85 18.52
N ILE A 57 -3.95 9.49 18.38
CA ILE A 57 -4.44 8.68 17.25
C ILE A 57 -4.18 9.39 15.92
N PHE A 58 -4.39 10.71 15.86
CA PHE A 58 -4.11 11.51 14.66
C PHE A 58 -2.63 11.46 14.25
N LEU A 59 -1.71 11.54 15.22
CA LEU A 59 -0.28 11.41 14.99
C LEU A 59 0.08 10.04 14.43
N VAL A 60 -0.47 8.97 15.02
CA VAL A 60 -0.28 7.59 14.54
C VAL A 60 -0.79 7.43 13.11
N CYS A 61 -1.98 7.93 12.79
CA CYS A 61 -2.50 7.89 11.42
C CYS A 61 -1.61 8.67 10.44
N SER A 62 -1.00 9.77 10.87
CA SER A 62 -0.06 10.51 10.03
C SER A 62 1.22 9.70 9.74
N LEU A 63 1.79 9.05 10.76
CA LEU A 63 2.92 8.14 10.58
C LEU A 63 2.56 6.96 9.67
N GLN A 64 1.34 6.43 9.79
CA GLN A 64 0.86 5.33 8.95
C GLN A 64 0.81 5.72 7.47
N ILE A 65 0.33 6.94 7.16
CA ILE A 65 0.37 7.47 5.79
C ILE A 65 1.81 7.64 5.29
N THR A 66 2.72 8.17 6.12
CA THR A 66 4.13 8.29 5.76
C THR A 66 4.76 6.93 5.46
N ALA A 67 4.51 5.92 6.30
CA ALA A 67 4.97 4.55 6.07
C ALA A 67 4.39 3.97 4.77
N ALA A 68 3.10 4.21 4.49
CA ALA A 68 2.47 3.78 3.25
C ALA A 68 3.10 4.44 2.01
N LEU A 69 3.45 5.72 2.08
CA LEU A 69 4.17 6.41 1.00
C LEU A 69 5.57 5.84 0.77
N ILE A 70 6.30 5.54 1.84
CA ILE A 70 7.62 4.90 1.76
C ILE A 70 7.49 3.52 1.09
N LEU A 71 6.50 2.72 1.49
CA LEU A 71 6.24 1.40 0.89
C LEU A 71 5.91 1.51 -0.60
N LEU A 72 5.13 2.51 -1.00
CA LEU A 72 4.80 2.75 -2.41
C LEU A 72 6.04 3.11 -3.22
N ILE A 73 6.85 4.06 -2.73
CA ILE A 73 8.12 4.45 -3.36
C ILE A 73 9.02 3.23 -3.50
N PHE A 74 9.20 2.47 -2.41
CA PHE A 74 10.00 1.26 -2.42
C PHE A 74 9.50 0.23 -3.43
N SER A 75 8.18 0.02 -3.51
CA SER A 75 7.56 -0.92 -4.46
C SER A 75 7.76 -0.51 -5.92
N ILE A 76 7.78 0.80 -6.22
CA ILE A 76 8.06 1.31 -7.57
C ILE A 76 9.51 1.05 -7.97
N PHE A 77 10.45 1.27 -7.04
CA PHE A 77 11.88 1.07 -7.25
C PHE A 77 12.36 -0.37 -7.06
N LEU A 78 11.49 -1.28 -6.63
CA LEU A 78 11.79 -2.71 -6.53
C LEU A 78 12.07 -3.25 -7.96
N VAL A 79 13.29 -3.75 -8.19
CA VAL A 79 13.77 -4.33 -9.45
C VAL A 79 13.94 -5.83 -9.27
#